data_AF-A0A1M2V8G3-F1
#
_entry.id   AF-A0A1M2V8G3-F1
#
_cell.length_a   1.000
_cell.length_b   1.000
_cell.length_c   1.000
_cell.angle_alpha   90.00
_cell.angle_beta   90.00
_cell.angle_gamma   90.00
#
_symmetry.space_group_name_H-M   'P 1'
#
loop_
_entity.id
_entity.type
_entity.pdbx_description
1 polymer ?
#
loop_
_entity_poly.entity_id
_entity_poly.type
_entity_poly.pdbx_seq_one_letter_code
_entity_poly.pdbx_strand_id
1 'polypeptide(L)'
;MREVAEKKIRKHYPYFTPRNDWEVLYLGNAPYSGPEAGLYEWLDKRLTHHIRLLGSYEAVVGSATKDLDELLDFTGFKPSPGDPEVFARPLPGSEYSIRLFSGNAESKDYCLDFVLTSTGEPVNSPFKFDLLCLPDPNAPIGTMPIISMRPLECAFGIPQHEIEPGAEKFLLHDGQYCLLRRPGHRDVRFTVPIRRRPKPEAPPVDADILEFPQYID
;
A
#
# COMPACT_ATOMS: atom_id res chain seq x y z
N MET A 1 1.54 10.21 8.36
CA MET A 1 2.41 9.16 8.97
C MET A 1 1.89 8.60 10.29
N ARG A 2 1.28 9.43 11.15
CA ARG A 2 0.86 9.10 12.52
C ARG A 2 0.07 7.81 12.72
N GLU A 3 -1.06 7.67 12.04
CA GLU A 3 -1.97 6.52 12.22
C GLU A 3 -1.27 5.17 11.96
N VAL A 4 -0.36 5.15 10.98
CA VAL A 4 0.45 3.98 10.63
C VAL A 4 1.37 3.58 11.76
N ALA A 5 2.13 4.55 12.28
CA ALA A 5 3.06 4.33 13.37
C ALA A 5 2.31 3.80 14.60
N GLU A 6 1.16 4.37 14.93
CA GLU A 6 0.31 3.91 16.01
C GLU A 6 -0.24 2.50 15.78
N LYS A 7 -0.71 2.17 14.57
CA LYS A 7 -1.20 0.82 14.24
C LYS A 7 -0.08 -0.22 14.35
N LYS A 8 1.14 0.11 13.89
CA LYS A 8 2.32 -0.74 14.06
C LYS A 8 2.66 -0.94 15.54
N ILE A 9 2.64 0.12 16.33
CA ILE A 9 2.91 0.06 17.77
C ILE A 9 1.87 -0.80 18.47
N ARG A 10 0.57 -0.57 18.24
CA ARG A 10 -0.50 -1.40 18.83
C ARG A 10 -0.36 -2.88 18.48
N LYS A 11 0.11 -3.21 17.28
CA LYS A 11 0.32 -4.58 16.84
C LYS A 11 1.52 -5.26 17.52
N HIS A 12 2.67 -4.57 17.64
CA HIS A 12 3.92 -5.18 18.11
C HIS A 12 4.20 -4.93 19.60
N TYR A 13 3.64 -3.86 20.16
CA TYR A 13 3.81 -3.41 21.53
C TYR A 13 2.44 -3.07 22.16
N PRO A 14 1.50 -4.05 22.25
CA PRO A 14 0.13 -3.79 22.73
C PRO A 14 0.07 -3.30 24.18
N TYR A 15 1.13 -3.54 24.96
CA TYR A 15 1.30 -3.10 26.35
C TYR A 15 1.88 -1.69 26.48
N PHE A 16 2.35 -1.09 25.39
CA PHE A 16 3.10 0.16 25.41
C PHE A 16 2.20 1.34 25.04
N THR A 17 2.26 2.40 25.85
CA THR A 17 1.66 3.70 25.53
C THR A 17 2.78 4.71 25.27
N PRO A 18 2.91 5.23 24.04
CA PRO A 18 3.89 6.27 23.72
C PRO A 18 3.67 7.52 24.57
N ARG A 19 4.77 8.10 25.07
CA ARG A 19 4.75 9.32 25.91
C ARG A 19 4.80 10.61 25.09
N ASN A 20 5.26 10.53 23.84
CA ASN A 20 5.41 11.67 22.94
C ASN A 20 5.53 11.20 21.48
N ASP A 21 5.44 12.16 20.56
CA ASP A 21 5.50 11.93 19.12
C ASP A 21 6.83 11.35 18.63
N TRP A 22 7.92 11.64 19.34
CA TRP A 22 9.20 11.03 19.00
C TRP A 22 9.18 9.51 19.20
N GLU A 23 8.58 9.01 20.28
CA GLU A 23 8.43 7.57 20.50
C GLU A 23 7.51 6.92 19.47
N VAL A 24 6.43 7.61 19.07
CA VAL A 24 5.52 7.15 18.01
C VAL A 24 6.29 6.99 16.71
N LEU A 25 7.02 8.02 16.28
CA LEU A 25 7.79 8.00 15.04
C LEU A 25 8.94 6.97 15.10
N TYR A 26 9.65 6.91 16.22
CA TYR A 26 10.82 6.06 16.36
C TYR A 26 10.46 4.58 16.36
N LEU A 27 9.48 4.15 17.15
CA LEU A 27 9.02 2.75 17.16
C LEU A 27 8.27 2.36 15.89
N GLY A 28 7.64 3.32 15.19
CA GLY A 28 7.04 3.08 13.88
C GLY A 28 8.06 2.67 12.80
N ASN A 29 9.33 3.06 12.97
CA ASN A 29 10.42 2.87 12.00
C ASN A 29 11.51 1.88 12.46
N ALA A 30 11.82 1.83 13.75
CA ALA A 30 12.90 1.02 14.32
C ALA A 30 12.31 0.02 15.33
N PRO A 31 12.08 -1.25 14.93
CA PRO A 31 11.51 -2.24 15.83
C PRO A 31 12.48 -2.57 16.97
N TYR A 32 11.97 -2.52 18.20
CA TYR A 32 12.59 -3.06 19.40
C TYR A 32 12.31 -4.55 19.53
N SER A 33 13.33 -5.34 19.85
CA SER A 33 13.28 -6.80 20.00
C SER A 33 13.66 -7.31 21.41
N GLY A 34 13.84 -6.40 22.38
CA GLY A 34 14.16 -6.75 23.76
C GLY A 34 12.94 -7.04 24.64
N PRO A 35 13.13 -7.30 25.93
CA PRO A 35 12.03 -7.58 26.86
C PRO A 35 11.16 -6.34 27.09
N GLU A 36 9.85 -6.56 27.27
CA GLU A 36 8.85 -5.51 27.53
C GLU A 36 9.27 -4.51 28.62
N ALA A 37 9.77 -5.02 29.75
CA ALA A 37 10.21 -4.19 30.87
C ALA A 37 11.38 -3.24 30.54
N GLY A 38 12.14 -3.53 29.48
CA GLY A 38 13.29 -2.73 29.04
C GLY A 38 12.95 -1.66 28.00
N LEU A 39 11.73 -1.62 27.48
CA LEU A 39 11.36 -0.75 26.36
C LEU A 39 11.48 0.74 26.72
N TYR A 40 10.90 1.17 27.85
CA TYR A 40 10.98 2.57 28.28
C TYR A 40 12.42 3.02 28.54
N GLU A 41 13.22 2.21 29.24
CA GLU A 41 14.63 2.54 29.52
C GLU A 41 15.45 2.63 28.23
N TRP A 42 15.19 1.75 27.26
CA TRP A 42 15.84 1.77 25.96
C TRP A 42 15.47 3.05 25.17
N LEU A 43 14.20 3.43 25.16
CA LEU A 43 13.74 4.68 24.54
C LEU A 43 14.35 5.90 25.21
N ASP A 44 14.45 5.95 26.54
CA ASP A 44 15.07 7.06 27.27
C ASP A 44 16.54 7.26 26.88
N LYS A 45 17.29 6.17 26.72
CA LYS A 45 18.69 6.21 26.26
C LYS A 45 18.79 6.74 24.82
N ARG A 46 17.89 6.32 23.94
CA ARG A 46 17.84 6.77 22.53
C ARG A 46 17.41 8.23 22.41
N LEU A 47 16.40 8.64 23.16
CA LEU A 47 15.94 10.02 23.23
C LEU A 47 17.06 10.94 23.72
N THR A 48 17.77 10.56 24.79
CA THR A 48 18.92 11.32 25.30
C THR A 48 19.99 11.51 24.22
N HIS A 49 20.24 10.49 23.39
CA HIS A 49 21.17 10.61 22.27
C HIS A 49 20.68 11.61 21.22
N HIS A 50 19.39 11.58 20.86
CA HIS A 50 18.84 12.53 19.89
C HIS A 50 18.77 13.97 20.42
N ILE A 51 18.50 14.17 21.71
CA ILE A 51 18.56 15.50 22.34
C ILE A 51 19.96 16.08 22.22
N ARG A 52 21.01 15.27 22.38
CA ARG A 52 22.40 15.73 22.18
C ARG A 52 22.69 16.15 20.75
N LEU A 53 22.03 15.55 19.76
CA LEU A 53 22.22 15.87 18.34
C LEU A 53 21.40 17.09 17.89
N LEU A 54 20.15 17.20 18.34
CA LEU A 54 19.19 18.23 17.91
C LEU A 54 19.12 19.42 18.87
N GLY A 55 19.81 19.35 20.02
CA GLY A 55 20.01 20.45 20.96
C GLY A 55 19.01 20.53 22.11
N SER A 56 17.76 20.06 21.93
CA SER A 56 16.77 20.05 23.01
C SER A 56 15.71 18.97 22.85
N TYR A 57 14.95 18.72 23.92
CA TYR A 57 13.79 17.82 23.90
C TYR A 57 12.70 18.33 22.96
N GLU A 58 12.40 19.63 23.00
CA GLU A 58 11.38 20.28 22.18
C GLU A 58 11.72 20.20 20.69
N ALA A 59 13.00 20.35 20.33
CA ALA A 59 13.45 20.20 18.94
C ALA A 59 13.24 18.77 18.43
N VAL A 60 13.55 17.76 19.25
CA VAL A 60 13.37 16.34 18.90
C VAL A 60 11.89 16.01 18.72
N VAL A 61 11.05 16.35 19.71
CA VAL A 61 9.62 16.04 19.66
C VAL A 61 8.94 16.86 18.56
N GLY A 62 9.26 18.14 18.42
CA GLY A 62 8.68 19.01 17.38
C GLY A 62 9.03 18.55 15.96
N SER A 63 10.26 18.09 15.72
CA SER A 63 10.63 17.46 14.45
C SER A 63 9.80 16.19 14.21
N ALA A 64 9.66 15.34 15.21
CA ALA A 64 8.89 14.11 15.07
C ALA A 64 7.40 14.37 14.83
N THR A 65 6.81 15.36 15.50
CA THR A 65 5.43 15.82 15.25
C THR A 65 5.28 16.25 13.79
N LYS A 66 6.20 17.07 13.28
CA LYS A 66 6.18 17.52 11.89
C LYS A 66 6.22 16.34 10.91
N ASP A 67 7.12 15.38 11.13
CA ASP A 67 7.26 14.21 10.25
C ASP A 67 6.04 13.27 10.34
N LEU A 68 5.40 13.17 11.51
CA LEU A 68 4.20 12.36 11.70
C LEU A 68 2.96 12.97 11.02
N ASP A 69 2.87 14.30 11.09
CA ASP A 69 1.78 15.11 10.54
C ASP A 69 2.00 15.42 9.06
N GLU A 70 3.20 15.18 8.52
CA GLU A 70 3.44 15.19 7.09
C GLU A 70 2.50 14.17 6.42
N LEU A 71 1.70 14.69 5.48
CA LEU A 71 0.84 13.94 4.56
C LEU A 71 1.73 13.17 3.58
N LEU A 72 2.43 12.17 4.10
CA LEU A 72 3.03 11.14 3.29
C LEU A 72 1.91 10.19 2.87
N ASP A 73 1.56 10.24 1.60
CA ASP A 73 0.61 9.33 0.98
C ASP A 73 1.25 7.95 0.81
N PHE A 74 1.18 7.14 1.85
CA PHE A 74 1.68 5.77 1.81
C PHE A 74 0.73 4.85 1.08
N THR A 75 1.23 4.22 0.02
CA THR A 75 0.59 3.07 -0.60
C THR A 75 0.84 1.80 0.20
N GLY A 76 -0.20 0.96 0.33
CA GLY A 76 -0.01 -0.45 0.70
C GLY A 76 -0.36 -0.86 2.13
N PHE A 77 -1.08 -0.03 2.87
CA PHE A 77 -1.64 -0.46 4.16
C PHE A 77 -2.83 -1.37 3.98
N LYS A 78 -2.78 -2.54 4.62
CA LYS A 78 -3.93 -3.44 4.68
C LYS A 78 -5.09 -2.73 5.39
N PRO A 79 -6.30 -2.81 4.83
CA PRO A 79 -7.46 -2.13 5.40
C PRO A 79 -7.83 -2.75 6.75
N SER A 80 -8.36 -1.92 7.63
CA SER A 80 -9.02 -2.32 8.86
C SER A 80 -10.51 -2.61 8.57
N PRO A 81 -11.19 -3.41 9.42
CA PRO A 81 -12.64 -3.57 9.30
C PRO A 81 -13.36 -2.23 9.38
N GLY A 82 -14.19 -1.93 8.36
CA GLY A 82 -14.94 -0.67 8.26
C GLY A 82 -14.27 0.43 7.44
N ASP A 83 -13.03 0.23 6.99
CA ASP A 83 -12.37 1.18 6.10
C ASP A 83 -13.17 1.33 4.79
N PRO A 84 -13.32 2.56 4.27
CA PRO A 84 -14.00 2.80 3.01
C PRO A 84 -13.18 2.27 1.81
N GLU A 85 -13.82 2.16 0.65
CA GLU A 85 -13.16 1.80 -0.61
C GLU A 85 -12.44 0.43 -0.61
N VAL A 86 -12.94 -0.50 0.21
CA VAL A 86 -12.49 -1.89 0.22
C VAL A 86 -13.49 -2.75 -0.55
N PHE A 87 -13.01 -3.43 -1.59
CA PHE A 87 -13.84 -4.25 -2.49
C PHE A 87 -13.31 -5.68 -2.52
N ALA A 88 -14.06 -6.62 -1.93
CA ALA A 88 -13.74 -8.05 -2.00
C ALA A 88 -14.66 -8.78 -2.97
N ARG A 89 -14.08 -9.67 -3.80
CA ARG A 89 -14.81 -10.52 -4.74
C ARG A 89 -14.29 -11.97 -4.69
N PRO A 90 -15.16 -12.98 -4.52
CA PRO A 90 -14.75 -14.37 -4.46
C PRO A 90 -14.22 -14.86 -5.81
N LEU A 91 -13.15 -15.66 -5.77
CA LEU A 91 -12.63 -16.33 -6.94
C LEU A 91 -13.49 -17.57 -7.25
N PRO A 92 -13.98 -17.74 -8.48
CA PRO A 92 -14.77 -18.92 -8.84
C PRO A 92 -14.02 -20.24 -8.57
N GLY A 93 -14.69 -21.18 -7.91
CA GLY A 93 -14.13 -22.50 -7.60
C GLY A 93 -12.94 -22.45 -6.62
N SER A 94 -12.92 -21.50 -5.69
CA SER A 94 -11.86 -21.35 -4.68
C SER A 94 -12.43 -20.81 -3.37
N GLU A 95 -11.77 -21.12 -2.26
CA GLU A 95 -12.07 -20.55 -0.94
C GLU A 95 -11.53 -19.12 -0.78
N TYR A 96 -10.76 -18.61 -1.73
CA TYR A 96 -10.12 -17.29 -1.66
C TYR A 96 -10.90 -16.23 -2.45
N SER A 97 -10.78 -14.99 -1.99
CA SER A 97 -11.26 -13.79 -2.67
C SER A 97 -10.08 -12.91 -3.07
N ILE A 98 -10.25 -12.12 -4.12
CA ILE A 98 -9.42 -10.93 -4.35
C ILE A 98 -10.03 -9.80 -3.53
N ARG A 99 -9.20 -9.03 -2.83
CA ARG A 99 -9.61 -7.78 -2.21
C ARG A 99 -8.77 -6.63 -2.76
N LEU A 100 -9.48 -5.61 -3.24
CA LEU A 100 -8.93 -4.30 -3.62
C LEU A 100 -9.16 -3.32 -2.48
N PHE A 101 -8.18 -2.47 -2.22
CA PHE A 101 -8.27 -1.40 -1.23
C PHE A 101 -7.42 -0.21 -1.66
N SER A 102 -7.72 0.96 -1.15
CA SER A 102 -7.02 2.19 -1.55
C SER A 102 -5.54 2.16 -1.17
N GLY A 103 -4.69 2.46 -2.16
CA GLY A 103 -3.30 2.86 -1.95
C GLY A 103 -3.21 4.38 -1.82
N ASN A 104 -2.19 4.97 -2.41
CA ASN A 104 -2.08 6.42 -2.56
C ASN A 104 -3.16 6.94 -3.53
N ALA A 105 -3.99 7.86 -3.04
CA ALA A 105 -5.02 8.48 -3.87
C ALA A 105 -4.40 9.36 -4.95
N GLU A 106 -3.47 10.27 -4.65
CA GLU A 106 -2.83 11.14 -5.66
C GLU A 106 -2.24 10.35 -6.84
N SER A 107 -1.53 9.25 -6.57
CA SER A 107 -0.93 8.36 -7.57
C SER A 107 -1.94 7.44 -8.29
N LYS A 108 -3.23 7.51 -7.93
CA LYS A 108 -4.31 6.64 -8.46
C LYS A 108 -4.03 5.16 -8.21
N ASP A 109 -3.45 4.86 -7.06
CA ASP A 109 -3.05 3.53 -6.70
C ASP A 109 -4.20 2.77 -6.00
N TYR A 110 -4.30 1.50 -6.33
CA TYR A 110 -4.97 0.48 -5.55
C TYR A 110 -3.95 -0.57 -5.13
N CYS A 111 -4.23 -1.20 -4.01
CA CYS A 111 -3.55 -2.41 -3.62
C CYS A 111 -4.51 -3.59 -3.75
N LEU A 112 -3.97 -4.71 -4.22
CA LEU A 112 -4.65 -5.99 -4.31
C LEU A 112 -4.00 -6.97 -3.36
N ASP A 113 -4.82 -7.74 -2.66
CA ASP A 113 -4.38 -8.96 -1.97
C ASP A 113 -5.36 -10.12 -2.11
N PHE A 114 -4.91 -11.31 -1.71
CA PHE A 114 -5.77 -12.46 -1.54
C PHE A 114 -6.20 -12.57 -0.09
N VAL A 115 -7.46 -12.94 0.12
CA VAL A 115 -8.03 -13.18 1.44
C VAL A 115 -8.80 -14.49 1.48
N LEU A 116 -8.89 -15.13 2.63
CA LEU A 116 -9.88 -16.17 2.87
C LEU A 116 -11.28 -15.57 2.74
N THR A 117 -12.14 -16.19 1.94
CA THR A 117 -13.49 -15.64 1.66
C THR A 117 -14.36 -15.63 2.91
N SER A 118 -14.18 -16.61 3.80
CA SER A 118 -14.98 -16.77 5.02
C SER A 118 -14.64 -15.75 6.10
N THR A 119 -13.36 -15.38 6.24
CA THR A 119 -12.87 -14.55 7.35
C THR A 119 -12.40 -13.16 6.92
N GLY A 120 -12.06 -12.98 5.63
CA GLY A 120 -11.39 -11.78 5.13
C GLY A 120 -9.92 -11.67 5.56
N GLU A 121 -9.35 -12.72 6.15
CA GLU A 121 -7.95 -12.74 6.56
C GLU A 121 -7.02 -12.78 5.34
N PRO A 122 -5.99 -11.91 5.29
CA PRO A 122 -5.07 -11.87 4.17
C PRO A 122 -4.14 -13.07 4.16
N VAL A 123 -3.88 -13.60 2.95
CA VAL A 123 -2.99 -14.73 2.71
C VAL A 123 -2.02 -14.41 1.58
N ASN A 124 -0.78 -14.89 1.70
CA ASN A 124 0.22 -14.74 0.65
C ASN A 124 0.08 -15.89 -0.34
N SER A 125 -0.01 -15.58 -1.63
CA SER A 125 0.07 -16.49 -2.77
C SER A 125 -0.50 -17.89 -2.49
N PRO A 126 -1.81 -18.01 -2.18
CA PRO A 126 -2.40 -19.24 -1.66
C PRO A 126 -2.43 -20.41 -2.66
N PHE A 127 -2.05 -20.14 -3.91
CA PHE A 127 -1.90 -21.10 -4.99
C PHE A 127 -0.87 -20.56 -5.99
N LYS A 128 -0.46 -21.39 -6.96
CA LYS A 128 0.32 -20.89 -8.11
C LYS A 128 -0.58 -20.07 -9.02
N PHE A 129 -0.14 -18.88 -9.43
CA PHE A 129 -0.87 -18.04 -10.38
C PHE A 129 0.06 -17.13 -11.18
N ASP A 130 -0.49 -16.58 -12.26
CA ASP A 130 0.05 -15.39 -12.92
C ASP A 130 -0.98 -14.26 -12.77
N LEU A 131 -0.54 -13.09 -12.30
CA LEU A 131 -1.34 -11.87 -12.30
C LEU A 131 -0.76 -10.94 -13.36
N LEU A 132 -1.55 -10.60 -14.37
CA LEU A 132 -1.09 -9.87 -15.54
C LEU A 132 -1.88 -8.57 -15.70
N CYS A 133 -1.18 -7.48 -16.00
CA CYS A 133 -1.75 -6.25 -16.53
C CYS A 133 -1.96 -6.40 -18.04
N LEU A 134 -3.17 -6.12 -18.51
CA LEU A 134 -3.52 -6.15 -19.93
C LEU A 134 -3.67 -4.71 -20.45
N PRO A 135 -3.37 -4.48 -21.75
CA PRO A 135 -3.76 -3.25 -22.41
C PRO A 135 -5.29 -3.13 -22.45
N ASP A 136 -5.80 -1.90 -22.55
CA ASP A 136 -7.23 -1.67 -22.73
C ASP A 136 -7.70 -2.39 -24.00
N PRO A 137 -8.68 -3.32 -23.90
CA PRO A 137 -9.18 -4.06 -25.05
C PRO A 137 -9.82 -3.18 -26.14
N ASN A 138 -10.20 -1.94 -25.80
CA ASN A 138 -10.79 -0.97 -26.72
C ASN A 138 -9.78 0.06 -27.23
N ALA A 139 -8.53 0.04 -26.75
CA ALA A 139 -7.51 0.96 -27.23
C ALA A 139 -6.99 0.51 -28.61
N PRO A 140 -6.51 1.45 -29.45
CA PRO A 140 -5.81 1.11 -30.68
C PRO A 140 -4.65 0.14 -30.42
N ILE A 141 -4.41 -0.76 -31.38
CA ILE A 141 -3.36 -1.79 -31.30
C ILE A 141 -2.01 -1.12 -31.01
N GLY A 142 -1.33 -1.57 -29.95
CA GLY A 142 0.05 -1.16 -29.62
C GLY A 142 0.23 -0.35 -28.34
N THR A 143 -0.81 -0.19 -27.51
CA THR A 143 -0.78 0.80 -26.42
C THR A 143 -0.07 0.37 -25.13
N MET A 144 0.17 -0.92 -24.82
CA MET A 144 1.07 -1.34 -23.72
C MET A 144 1.42 -2.84 -23.81
N PRO A 145 2.61 -3.28 -23.36
CA PRO A 145 2.93 -4.69 -23.23
C PRO A 145 2.09 -5.34 -22.10
N ILE A 146 1.86 -6.65 -22.19
CA ILE A 146 1.34 -7.42 -21.06
C ILE A 146 2.43 -7.49 -20.00
N ILE A 147 2.15 -6.97 -18.80
CA ILE A 147 3.13 -6.90 -17.70
C ILE A 147 2.73 -7.92 -16.64
N SER A 148 3.68 -8.75 -16.22
CA SER A 148 3.50 -9.63 -15.06
C SER A 148 3.68 -8.83 -13.77
N MET A 149 2.67 -8.87 -12.91
CA MET A 149 2.66 -8.17 -11.65
C MET A 149 3.48 -8.94 -10.61
N ARG A 150 4.30 -8.21 -9.86
CA ARG A 150 5.05 -8.75 -8.73
C ARG A 150 4.53 -8.17 -7.42
N PRO A 151 4.73 -8.85 -6.29
CA PRO A 151 4.46 -8.27 -4.98
C PRO A 151 5.17 -6.93 -4.81
N LEU A 152 4.49 -5.96 -4.20
CA LEU A 152 5.02 -4.63 -3.96
C LEU A 152 6.26 -4.69 -3.05
N GLU A 153 6.29 -5.63 -2.10
CA GLU A 153 7.44 -5.90 -1.24
C GLU A 153 8.73 -6.18 -2.02
N CYS A 154 8.61 -6.91 -3.15
CA CYS A 154 9.75 -7.20 -4.02
C CYS A 154 10.33 -5.93 -4.66
N ALA A 155 9.51 -4.91 -4.92
CA ALA A 155 9.98 -3.61 -5.39
C ALA A 155 10.81 -2.85 -4.33
N PHE A 156 10.60 -3.18 -3.04
CA PHE A 156 11.38 -2.68 -1.91
C PHE A 156 12.53 -3.60 -1.51
N GLY A 157 12.88 -4.57 -2.36
CA GLY A 157 14.02 -5.46 -2.14
C GLY A 157 13.77 -6.62 -1.17
N ILE A 158 12.52 -6.84 -0.73
CA ILE A 158 12.16 -8.00 0.11
C ILE A 158 11.90 -9.20 -0.82
N PRO A 159 12.69 -10.28 -0.74
CA PRO A 159 12.43 -11.49 -1.52
C PRO A 159 11.06 -12.08 -1.19
N GLN A 160 10.37 -12.67 -2.17
CA GLN A 160 8.99 -13.17 -1.98
C GLN A 160 8.86 -14.18 -0.83
N HIS A 161 9.88 -15.00 -0.58
CA HIS A 161 9.89 -15.99 0.50
C HIS A 161 10.12 -15.40 1.89
N GLU A 162 10.56 -14.14 1.98
CA GLU A 162 10.73 -13.40 3.23
C GLU A 162 9.56 -12.44 3.49
N ILE A 163 8.56 -12.40 2.60
CA ILE A 163 7.35 -11.61 2.83
C ILE A 163 6.56 -12.22 3.98
N GLU A 164 6.40 -11.44 5.04
CA GLU A 164 5.62 -11.81 6.22
C GLU A 164 4.23 -12.36 5.87
N PRO A 165 3.73 -13.39 6.58
CA PRO A 165 2.42 -13.96 6.32
C PRO A 165 1.29 -12.90 6.30
N GLY A 166 0.50 -12.91 5.23
CA GLY A 166 -0.61 -11.98 5.01
C GLY A 166 -0.19 -10.57 4.61
N ALA A 167 1.12 -10.27 4.49
CA ALA A 167 1.59 -8.95 4.10
C ALA A 167 1.55 -8.71 2.58
N GLU A 168 1.69 -9.77 1.77
CA GLU A 168 1.84 -9.70 0.31
C GLU A 168 0.71 -8.89 -0.33
N LYS A 169 1.09 -7.97 -1.21
CA LYS A 169 0.14 -7.14 -1.97
C LYS A 169 0.70 -6.77 -3.33
N PHE A 170 -0.18 -6.44 -4.26
CA PHE A 170 0.17 -6.02 -5.61
C PHE A 170 -0.30 -4.59 -5.81
N LEU A 171 0.53 -3.77 -6.44
CA LEU A 171 0.18 -2.40 -6.80
C LEU A 171 -0.54 -2.39 -8.15
N LEU A 172 -1.71 -1.77 -8.19
CA LEU A 172 -2.51 -1.58 -9.41
C LEU A 172 -2.92 -0.11 -9.52
N HIS A 173 -3.40 0.30 -10.69
CA HIS A 173 -3.86 1.67 -10.93
C HIS A 173 -5.33 1.72 -11.36
N ASP A 174 -5.98 2.87 -11.12
CA ASP A 174 -7.33 3.17 -11.60
C ASP A 174 -7.51 2.75 -13.08
N GLY A 175 -8.57 1.99 -13.36
CA GLY A 175 -8.94 1.58 -14.73
C GLY A 175 -8.06 0.48 -15.33
N GLN A 176 -7.05 -0.02 -14.61
CA GLN A 176 -6.18 -1.08 -15.10
C GLN A 176 -6.96 -2.37 -15.35
N TYR A 177 -6.74 -2.99 -16.51
CA TYR A 177 -7.29 -4.30 -16.85
C TYR A 177 -6.37 -5.40 -16.35
N CYS A 178 -6.93 -6.37 -15.65
CA CYS A 178 -6.17 -7.45 -15.03
C CYS A 178 -6.67 -8.82 -15.48
N LEU A 179 -5.72 -9.76 -15.55
CA LEU A 179 -5.96 -11.17 -15.79
C LEU A 179 -5.27 -11.99 -14.70
N LEU A 180 -6.05 -12.76 -13.95
CA LEU A 180 -5.56 -13.77 -13.04
C LEU A 180 -5.69 -15.15 -13.69
N ARG A 181 -4.55 -15.82 -13.90
CA ARG A 181 -4.48 -17.20 -14.37
C ARG A 181 -4.12 -18.13 -13.23
N ARG A 182 -4.86 -19.22 -13.09
CA ARG A 182 -4.61 -20.26 -12.08
C ARG A 182 -4.58 -21.63 -12.75
N PRO A 183 -3.59 -22.50 -12.50
CA PRO A 183 -3.54 -23.84 -13.06
C PRO A 183 -4.82 -24.62 -12.77
N GLY A 184 -5.42 -25.24 -13.79
CA GLY A 184 -6.64 -26.05 -13.64
C GLY A 184 -7.95 -25.26 -13.50
N HIS A 185 -7.91 -23.92 -13.53
CA HIS A 185 -9.09 -23.07 -13.47
C HIS A 185 -9.21 -22.18 -14.72
N ARG A 186 -10.43 -21.68 -14.96
CA ARG A 186 -10.65 -20.64 -15.98
C ARG A 186 -9.98 -19.33 -15.57
N ASP A 187 -9.44 -18.63 -16.57
CA ASP A 187 -8.90 -17.28 -16.44
C ASP A 187 -9.96 -16.31 -15.87
N VAL A 188 -9.56 -15.47 -14.92
CA VAL A 188 -10.42 -14.43 -14.32
C VAL A 188 -9.97 -13.06 -14.80
N ARG A 189 -10.86 -12.31 -15.43
CA ARG A 189 -10.63 -10.92 -15.86
C ARG A 189 -11.39 -9.96 -14.97
N PHE A 190 -10.76 -8.83 -14.65
CA PHE A 190 -11.39 -7.75 -13.91
C PHE A 190 -10.74 -6.41 -14.27
N THR A 191 -11.44 -5.32 -13.98
CA THR A 191 -10.95 -3.95 -14.16
C THR A 191 -10.93 -3.27 -12.81
N VAL A 192 -9.84 -2.57 -12.52
CA VAL A 192 -9.70 -1.77 -11.29
C VAL A 192 -10.66 -0.58 -11.37
N PRO A 193 -11.44 -0.28 -10.31
CA PRO A 193 -12.36 0.84 -10.31
C PRO A 193 -11.65 2.17 -10.61
N ILE A 194 -12.31 3.07 -11.33
CA ILE A 194 -11.83 4.44 -11.56
C ILE A 194 -12.52 5.36 -10.56
N ARG A 195 -11.74 6.06 -9.73
CA ARG A 195 -12.26 7.05 -8.79
C ARG A 195 -12.73 8.27 -9.58
N ARG A 196 -13.97 8.71 -9.35
CA ARG A 196 -14.48 9.95 -9.95
C ARG A 196 -13.79 11.14 -9.27
N ARG A 197 -13.05 11.92 -10.04
CA ARG A 197 -12.44 13.18 -9.57
C ARG A 197 -12.94 14.35 -10.40
N PRO A 198 -12.98 15.57 -9.83
CA PRO A 198 -13.03 16.78 -10.64
C PRO A 198 -11.89 16.70 -11.66
N LYS A 199 -12.21 16.89 -12.94
CA LYS A 199 -11.21 16.88 -14.01
C LYS A 199 -10.22 18.01 -13.68
N PRO A 200 -8.94 17.73 -13.38
CA PRO A 200 -7.97 18.80 -13.21
C PRO A 200 -7.93 19.57 -14.52
N GLU A 201 -7.90 20.91 -14.46
CA GLU A 201 -7.57 21.68 -15.64
C GLU A 201 -6.19 21.22 -16.11
N ALA A 202 -6.09 20.86 -17.39
CA ALA A 202 -4.80 20.49 -17.95
C ALA A 202 -3.88 21.70 -17.79
N PRO A 203 -2.65 21.54 -17.26
CA PRO A 203 -1.72 22.65 -17.19
C PRO A 203 -1.50 23.20 -18.61
N PRO A 204 -1.34 24.52 -18.78
CA PRO A 204 -1.01 25.08 -20.07
C PRO A 204 0.28 24.44 -20.57
N VAL A 205 0.20 23.83 -21.75
CA VAL A 205 1.35 23.22 -22.42
C VAL A 205 2.01 24.31 -23.27
N ASP A 206 3.27 24.61 -23.01
CA ASP A 206 4.08 25.48 -23.87
C ASP A 206 4.59 24.69 -25.08
N ALA A 207 3.65 24.33 -25.96
CA ALA A 207 3.94 23.64 -27.21
C ALA A 207 2.87 23.95 -28.26
N ASP A 208 3.27 23.95 -29.54
CA ASP A 208 2.33 23.97 -30.65
C ASP A 208 1.54 22.65 -30.66
N ILE A 209 0.22 22.73 -30.48
CA ILE A 209 -0.67 21.57 -30.48
C ILE A 209 -1.24 21.38 -31.89
N LEU A 210 -0.95 20.22 -32.49
CA LEU A 210 -1.60 19.80 -33.73
C LEU A 210 -2.89 19.04 -33.41
N GLU A 211 -4.01 19.54 -33.90
CA GLU A 211 -5.30 18.88 -33.77
C GLU A 211 -5.57 17.99 -34.98
N PHE A 212 -5.75 16.69 -34.74
CA PHE A 212 -6.22 15.73 -35.74
C PHE A 212 -7.66 15.32 -35.43
N PRO A 213 -8.46 14.94 -36.44
CA PRO A 213 -9.79 14.38 -36.20
C PRO A 213 -9.71 13.17 -35.26
N GLN A 214 -10.46 13.22 -34.16
CA GLN A 214 -10.50 12.12 -33.18
C GLN A 214 -11.26 10.89 -33.73
N TYR A 215 -12.17 11.12 -34.67
CA TYR A 215 -12.97 10.11 -35.33
C TYR A 215 -12.97 10.39 -36.83
N ILE A 216 -12.92 9.33 -37.63
CA ILE A 216 -13.11 9.34 -39.07
C ILE A 216 -14.17 8.30 -39.40
N ASP A 217 -15.12 8.66 -40.26
CA ASP A 217 -16.18 7.76 -40.74
C ASP A 217 -15.69 6.86 -41.89
#